data_AF-A0A2E4R8A4-F1
#
_entry.id   AF-A0A2E4R8A4-F1
#
_cell.length_a   1.000
_cell.length_b   1.000
_cell.length_c   1.000
_cell.angle_alpha   90.00
_cell.angle_beta   90.00
_cell.angle_gamma   90.00
#
_symmetry.space_group_name_H-M   'P 1'
#
loop_
_entity.id
_entity.type
_entity.pdbx_description
1 polymer ?
#
loop_
_entity_poly.entity_id
_entity_poly.type
_entity_poly.pdbx_seq_one_letter_code
_entity_poly.pdbx_strand_id
1 'polypeptide(L)'
;MNDFNPVSLFHIMWQVLSGWFWPLVIITLVLIYGVFSGFKGLRRRGLRAGPPLFWALVAGLLATVVATWLLPYSTQADLSIFRSLIDFLAVVLLALVCGLGVFALVFSIVARKRIRRIN
;
A
#
# COMPACT_ATOMS: atom_id res chain seq x y z
N MET A 1 -26.02 1.39 17.88
CA MET A 1 -24.64 1.47 17.37
C MET A 1 -24.32 2.93 17.02
N ASN A 2 -24.30 3.83 18.01
CA ASN A 2 -24.00 5.26 17.81
C ASN A 2 -22.78 5.74 18.62
N ASP A 3 -22.03 4.80 19.21
CA ASP A 3 -20.86 5.08 20.06
C ASP A 3 -19.54 5.18 19.27
N PHE A 4 -19.64 5.22 17.95
CA PHE A 4 -18.48 5.36 17.08
C PHE A 4 -17.97 6.80 17.15
N ASN A 5 -17.01 7.04 18.05
CA ASN A 5 -16.35 8.33 18.17
C ASN A 5 -15.03 8.32 17.37
N PRO A 6 -14.95 9.06 16.25
CA PRO A 6 -13.74 9.10 15.41
C PRO A 6 -12.53 9.70 16.14
N VAL A 7 -12.76 10.53 17.16
CA VAL A 7 -11.69 11.09 18.00
C VAL A 7 -11.04 9.99 18.84
N SER A 8 -11.85 9.07 19.39
CA SER A 8 -11.34 7.93 20.14
C SER A 8 -10.51 6.99 19.26
N LEU A 9 -10.93 6.76 18.01
CA LEU A 9 -10.14 5.99 17.04
C LEU A 9 -8.79 6.62 16.75
N PHE A 10 -8.75 7.94 16.56
CA PHE A 10 -7.49 8.66 16.37
C PHE A 10 -6.55 8.47 17.56
N HIS A 11 -7.06 8.59 18.79
CA HIS A 11 -6.24 8.39 19.99
C HIS A 11 -5.72 6.96 20.14
N ILE A 12 -6.54 5.95 19.83
CA ILE A 12 -6.12 4.55 19.82
C ILE A 12 -4.99 4.37 18.80
N MET A 13 -5.17 4.85 17.57
CA MET A 13 -4.14 4.74 16.54
C MET A 13 -2.86 5.48 16.93
N TRP A 14 -2.97 6.69 17.48
CA TRP A 14 -1.83 7.47 17.95
C TRP A 14 -1.05 6.76 19.06
N GLN A 15 -1.74 6.15 20.02
CA GLN A 15 -1.07 5.38 21.08
C GLN A 15 -0.39 4.12 20.54
N VAL A 16 -1.05 3.37 19.66
CA VAL A 16 -0.53 2.12 19.10
C VAL A 16 0.67 2.36 18.19
N LEU A 17 0.57 3.34 17.29
CA LEU A 17 1.61 3.68 16.33
C LEU A 17 2.70 4.56 16.95
N SER A 18 2.38 5.28 18.03
CA SER A 18 3.29 6.15 18.77
C SER A 18 4.08 7.08 17.80
N GLY A 19 5.40 7.15 17.94
CA GLY A 19 6.27 7.95 17.07
C GLY A 19 6.20 7.60 15.57
N TRP A 20 5.69 6.42 15.19
CA TRP A 20 5.54 6.02 13.78
C TRP A 20 4.30 6.58 13.10
N PHE A 21 3.34 7.12 13.86
CA PHE A 21 2.08 7.60 13.29
C PHE A 21 2.30 8.67 12.20
N TRP A 22 3.00 9.77 12.54
CA TRP A 22 3.24 10.86 11.59
C TRP A 22 4.09 10.44 10.39
N PRO A 23 5.22 9.73 10.55
CA PRO A 23 5.97 9.18 9.42
C PRO A 23 5.10 8.38 8.45
N LEU A 24 4.26 7.47 8.95
CA LEU A 24 3.40 6.63 8.11
C LEU A 24 2.32 7.46 7.39
N VAL A 25 1.75 8.47 8.05
CA VAL A 25 0.83 9.42 7.41
C VAL A 25 1.53 10.18 6.27
N ILE A 26 2.72 10.72 6.52
CA ILE A 26 3.48 11.46 5.51
C ILE A 26 3.82 10.57 4.31
N ILE A 27 4.31 9.35 4.55
CA ILE A 27 4.60 8.38 3.49
C ILE A 27 3.35 8.10 2.68
N THR A 28 2.21 7.86 3.33
CA THR A 28 0.93 7.61 2.66
C THR A 28 0.53 8.77 1.75
N LEU A 29 0.62 10.02 2.23
CA LEU A 29 0.33 11.21 1.44
C LEU A 29 1.27 11.35 0.24
N VAL A 30 2.57 11.08 0.42
CA VAL A 30 3.56 11.10 -0.66
C VAL A 30 3.26 10.06 -1.73
N LEU A 31 2.85 8.84 -1.32
CA LEU A 31 2.47 7.77 -2.24
C LEU A 31 1.22 8.12 -3.05
N ILE A 32 0.19 8.63 -2.37
CA ILE A 32 -1.04 9.10 -3.01
C ILE A 32 -0.72 10.20 -4.03
N TYR A 33 0.06 11.20 -3.62
CA TYR A 33 0.50 12.27 -4.51
C TYR A 33 1.30 11.75 -5.71
N GLY A 34 2.17 10.76 -5.50
CA GLY A 34 2.93 10.10 -6.56
C GLY A 34 2.03 9.47 -7.63
N VAL A 35 0.99 8.75 -7.20
CA VAL A 35 0.03 8.11 -8.10
C VAL A 35 -0.78 9.18 -8.86
N PHE A 36 -1.34 10.17 -8.16
CA PHE A 36 -2.12 11.24 -8.79
C PHE A 36 -1.30 12.06 -9.78
N SER A 37 -0.08 12.45 -9.41
CA SER A 37 0.81 13.21 -10.30
C SER A 37 1.26 12.36 -11.50
N GLY A 38 1.51 11.06 -11.31
CA GLY A 38 1.81 10.11 -12.38
C GLY A 38 0.67 10.01 -13.40
N PHE A 39 -0.56 9.80 -12.94
CA PHE A 39 -1.74 9.75 -13.81
C PHE A 39 -1.98 11.07 -14.54
N LYS A 40 -1.93 12.20 -13.83
CA LYS A 40 -2.10 13.53 -14.43
C LYS A 40 -1.03 13.82 -15.46
N GLY A 41 0.23 13.46 -15.18
CA GLY A 41 1.36 13.63 -16.10
C GLY A 41 1.24 12.77 -17.35
N LEU A 42 0.83 11.50 -17.22
CA LEU A 42 0.58 10.62 -18.36
C LEU A 42 -0.57 11.13 -19.22
N ARG A 43 -1.71 11.52 -18.60
CA ARG A 43 -2.88 12.05 -19.29
C ARG A 43 -2.58 13.33 -20.06
N ARG A 44 -1.86 14.28 -19.44
CA ARG A 44 -1.46 15.54 -20.09
C ARG A 44 -0.62 15.35 -21.34
N ARG A 45 0.09 14.22 -21.45
CA ARG A 45 0.98 13.89 -22.59
C ARG A 45 0.37 12.87 -23.54
N GLY A 46 -0.92 12.53 -23.40
CA GLY A 46 -1.59 11.53 -24.23
C GLY A 46 -1.03 10.11 -24.08
N LEU A 47 -0.32 9.82 -22.98
CA LEU A 47 0.36 8.55 -22.77
C LEU A 47 -0.55 7.52 -22.11
N ARG A 48 -0.58 6.31 -22.67
CA ARG A 48 -1.32 5.18 -22.08
C ARG A 48 -0.76 4.81 -20.70
N ALA A 49 -1.62 4.72 -19.69
CA ALA A 49 -1.23 4.28 -18.34
C ALA A 49 -1.05 2.76 -18.20
N GLY A 50 -1.38 1.98 -19.24
CA GLY A 50 -1.33 0.51 -19.22
C GLY A 50 0.02 -0.07 -18.76
N PRO A 51 1.16 0.26 -19.39
CA PRO A 51 2.44 -0.32 -19.01
C PRO A 51 2.88 0.04 -17.57
N PRO A 52 2.79 1.30 -17.10
CA PRO A 52 3.04 1.64 -15.70
C PRO A 52 2.12 0.90 -14.73
N LEU A 53 0.83 0.77 -15.06
CA LEU A 53 -0.15 0.08 -14.22
C LEU A 53 0.15 -1.42 -14.12
N PHE A 54 0.51 -2.05 -15.24
CA PHE A 54 0.84 -3.48 -15.27
C PHE A 54 2.03 -3.80 -14.37
N TRP A 55 3.13 -3.06 -14.50
CA TRP A 55 4.31 -3.26 -13.65
C TRP A 55 4.01 -3.00 -12.18
N ALA A 56 3.21 -1.97 -11.88
CA ALA A 56 2.79 -1.68 -10.53
C ALA A 56 1.92 -2.79 -9.93
N LEU A 57 0.96 -3.33 -10.70
CA LEU A 57 0.10 -4.45 -10.28
C LEU A 57 0.92 -5.70 -9.98
N VAL A 58 1.83 -6.07 -10.88
CA VAL A 58 2.70 -7.25 -10.68
C VAL A 58 3.56 -7.07 -9.43
N ALA A 59 4.21 -5.92 -9.27
CA ALA A 59 5.05 -5.65 -8.10
C ALA A 59 4.24 -5.60 -6.80
N GLY A 60 3.06 -4.99 -6.82
CA GLY A 60 2.16 -4.93 -5.67
C GLY A 60 1.66 -6.31 -5.26
N LEU A 61 1.25 -7.14 -6.22
CA LEU A 61 0.83 -8.53 -5.96
C LEU A 61 1.96 -9.37 -5.39
N LEU A 62 3.17 -9.29 -5.98
CA LEU A 62 4.34 -9.99 -5.45
C LEU A 62 4.66 -9.56 -4.02
N ALA A 63 4.61 -8.25 -3.75
CA ALA A 63 4.81 -7.72 -2.41
C ALA A 63 3.74 -8.20 -1.42
N THR A 64 2.47 -8.26 -1.83
CA THR A 64 1.39 -8.83 -1.00
C THR A 64 1.68 -10.30 -0.70
N VAL A 65 2.03 -11.12 -1.70
CA VAL A 65 2.33 -12.53 -1.48
C VAL A 65 3.49 -12.70 -0.49
N VAL A 66 4.58 -11.98 -0.70
CA VAL A 66 5.75 -12.01 0.19
C VAL A 66 5.39 -11.54 1.60
N ALA A 67 4.61 -10.47 1.74
CA ALA A 67 4.16 -9.96 3.04
C ALA A 67 3.22 -10.94 3.76
N THR A 68 2.30 -11.61 3.06
CA THR A 68 1.42 -12.64 3.63
C THR A 68 2.22 -13.76 4.29
N TRP A 69 3.32 -14.17 3.65
CA TRP A 69 4.21 -15.18 4.22
C TRP A 69 5.06 -14.65 5.38
N LEU A 70 5.49 -13.38 5.34
CA LEU A 70 6.35 -12.77 6.37
C LEU A 70 5.59 -12.36 7.64
N LEU A 71 4.32 -11.98 7.52
CA LEU A 71 3.54 -11.42 8.63
C LEU A 71 3.47 -12.34 9.85
N PRO A 72 3.16 -13.65 9.73
CA PRO A 72 3.19 -14.57 10.88
C PRO A 72 4.52 -14.60 11.61
N TYR A 73 5.64 -14.60 10.87
CA TYR A 73 6.98 -14.58 11.48
C TYR A 73 7.25 -13.28 12.23
N SER A 74 6.75 -12.14 11.71
CA SER A 74 6.90 -10.84 12.36
C SER A 74 6.12 -10.71 13.67
N THR A 75 5.01 -11.45 13.80
CA THR A 75 4.14 -11.43 14.99
C THR A 75 4.38 -12.62 15.92
N GLN A 76 5.42 -13.43 15.66
CA GLN A 76 5.70 -14.68 16.38
C GLN A 76 4.50 -15.64 16.42
N ALA A 77 3.61 -15.52 15.44
CA ALA A 77 2.41 -16.32 15.38
C ALA A 77 2.69 -17.65 14.65
N ASP A 78 2.10 -18.73 15.14
CA ASP A 78 2.28 -20.08 14.58
C ASP A 78 1.70 -20.17 13.15
N LEU A 79 2.31 -20.93 12.25
CA LEU A 79 1.81 -21.11 10.88
C LEU A 79 0.43 -21.79 10.83
N SER A 80 -0.09 -22.26 11.96
CA SER A 80 -1.48 -22.72 12.12
C SER A 80 -2.53 -21.68 11.73
N ILE A 81 -2.19 -20.38 11.69
CA ILE A 81 -3.07 -19.29 11.20
C ILE A 81 -3.60 -19.59 9.79
N PHE A 82 -2.83 -20.30 8.96
CA PHE A 82 -3.24 -20.65 7.60
C PHE A 82 -4.29 -21.77 7.52
N ARG A 83 -4.65 -22.40 8.64
CA ARG A 83 -5.69 -23.44 8.67
C ARG A 83 -7.10 -22.87 8.68
N SER A 84 -7.26 -21.64 9.15
CA SER A 84 -8.53 -20.92 9.22
C SER A 84 -8.63 -19.97 8.04
N LEU A 85 -9.74 -20.04 7.29
CA LEU A 85 -9.98 -19.15 6.16
C LEU A 85 -10.05 -17.67 6.59
N ILE A 86 -10.66 -17.41 7.76
CA ILE A 86 -10.84 -16.04 8.28
C ILE A 86 -9.48 -15.45 8.64
N ASP A 87 -8.62 -16.23 9.30
CA ASP A 87 -7.31 -15.75 9.71
C ASP A 87 -6.39 -15.57 8.51
N PHE A 88 -6.43 -16.49 7.54
CA PHE A 88 -5.75 -16.31 6.26
C PHE A 88 -6.19 -15.02 5.56
N LEU A 89 -7.49 -14.77 5.48
CA LEU A 89 -8.02 -13.55 4.86
C LEU A 89 -7.56 -12.29 5.60
N ALA A 90 -7.53 -12.32 6.94
CA ALA A 90 -7.02 -11.22 7.75
C ALA A 90 -5.53 -10.94 7.48
N VAL A 91 -4.69 -11.99 7.39
CA VAL A 91 -3.28 -11.84 7.02
C VAL A 91 -3.11 -11.27 5.62
N VAL A 92 -3.90 -11.75 4.65
CA VAL A 92 -3.86 -11.24 3.27
C VAL A 92 -4.30 -9.78 3.19
N LEU A 93 -5.34 -9.38 3.94
CA LEU A 93 -5.81 -7.99 4.00
C LEU A 93 -4.76 -7.06 4.63
N LEU A 94 -4.06 -7.52 5.66
CA LEU A 94 -2.93 -6.79 6.25
C LEU A 94 -1.77 -6.68 5.27
N ALA A 95 -1.41 -7.79 4.61
CA ALA A 95 -0.35 -7.83 3.59
C ALA A 95 -0.65 -6.93 2.39
N LEU A 96 -1.94 -6.76 2.05
CA LEU A 96 -2.38 -5.89 0.98
C LEU A 96 -1.96 -4.42 1.22
N VAL A 97 -1.85 -3.98 2.47
CA VAL A 97 -1.35 -2.64 2.80
C VAL A 97 0.08 -2.46 2.31
N CYS A 98 0.96 -3.45 2.56
CA CYS A 98 2.32 -3.46 2.04
C CYS A 98 2.34 -3.49 0.50
N GLY A 99 1.49 -4.33 -0.10
CA GLY A 99 1.35 -4.43 -1.55
C GLY A 99 0.92 -3.12 -2.21
N LEU A 100 -0.04 -2.40 -1.62
CA LEU A 100 -0.50 -1.09 -2.07
C LEU A 100 0.62 -0.04 -1.98
N GLY A 101 1.44 -0.10 -0.93
CA GLY A 101 2.62 0.75 -0.80
C GLY A 101 3.61 0.56 -1.95
N VAL A 102 3.96 -0.70 -2.24
CA VAL A 102 4.86 -1.06 -3.35
C VAL A 102 4.24 -0.71 -4.71
N PHE A 103 2.95 -0.99 -4.90
CA PHE A 103 2.20 -0.60 -6.10
C PHE A 103 2.33 0.90 -6.35
N ALA A 104 2.03 1.74 -5.35
CA ALA A 104 2.06 3.18 -5.48
C ALA A 104 3.46 3.69 -5.82
N LEU A 105 4.50 3.13 -5.18
CA LEU A 105 5.90 3.44 -5.47
C LEU A 105 6.27 3.11 -6.91
N VAL A 106 6.05 1.86 -7.33
CA VAL A 106 6.43 1.37 -8.66
C VAL A 106 5.68 2.13 -9.74
N PHE A 107 4.37 2.33 -9.58
CA PHE A 107 3.58 3.13 -10.51
C PHE A 107 4.16 4.53 -10.67
N SER A 108 4.42 5.22 -9.54
CA SER A 108 4.95 6.58 -9.54
C SER A 108 6.32 6.67 -10.22
N ILE A 109 7.20 5.70 -10.00
CA ILE A 109 8.53 5.65 -10.62
C ILE A 109 8.43 5.38 -12.12
N VAL A 110 7.67 4.36 -12.53
CA VAL A 110 7.56 3.97 -13.94
C VAL A 110 6.83 5.04 -14.75
N ALA A 111 5.77 5.64 -14.20
CA ALA A 111 5.07 6.77 -14.81
C ALA A 111 6.03 7.96 -15.00
N ARG A 112 6.79 8.34 -13.97
CA ARG A 112 7.77 9.45 -14.07
C ARG A 112 8.89 9.16 -15.05
N LYS A 113 9.46 7.96 -15.06
CA LYS A 113 10.48 7.55 -16.05
C LYS A 113 9.94 7.66 -17.48
N ARG A 114 8.71 7.20 -17.70
CA ARG A 114 8.07 7.26 -19.03
C ARG A 114 7.79 8.68 -19.49
N ILE A 115 7.30 9.53 -18.58
CA ILE A 115 7.12 10.96 -18.83
C ILE A 115 8.46 11.60 -19.22
N ARG A 116 9.52 11.37 -18.45
CA ARG A 116 10.86 11.94 -18.71
C ARG A 116 11.46 11.52 -20.04
N ARG A 117 11.23 10.31 -20.53
CA ARG A 117 11.77 9.82 -21.82
C ARG A 117 11.24 10.55 -23.07
N ILE A 118 10.17 11.34 -22.92
CA ILE A 118 9.53 12.05 -24.04
C ILE A 118 9.86 13.56 -24.02
N ASN A 119 10.42 14.05 -22.90
CA ASN A 119 11.06 15.36 -22.87
C ASN A 119 12.49 15.25 -23.38
#